data_AF-A0A9E3H365-F1
#
_entry.id   AF-A0A9E3H365-F1
#
_cell.length_a   1.000
_cell.length_b   1.000
_cell.length_c   1.000
_cell.angle_alpha   90.00
_cell.angle_beta   90.00
_cell.angle_gamma   90.00
#
_symmetry.space_group_name_H-M   'P 1'
#
loop_
_entity.id
_entity.type
_entity.pdbx_description
1 polymer ?
#
loop_
_entity_poly.entity_id
_entity_poly.type
_entity_poly.pdbx_seq_one_letter_code
_entity_poly.pdbx_strand_id
1 'polypeptide(L)'
;MTPFPLGVRSLFAGLPDEPSHEATRPPNWAATFTPSIHQGALDPARAIVIGDRGTGKSFWASVLADDGMRRRVSVRYPGLGLDRVVSALGFSSNPTTLRHPTASVIARIGTDTERLESLWRAVVLRLSPHPPAALAGEAIDWTQAAAWVADDPALRAAELLALDARLLESGQVYVLVFDALDLLGERWSDIRARMRGLIRLALAVRPLRAVRVKLFLRPDMAEDQTMWAVGDASKLRHNEVELLWRRRDLYGLLWTLLGNPERPEAGAQFRDYCRTLIGTAFKNEDGTWRPPLGLVADEAEQEKVFHALAGEWMGRDRRRGNTFTWVTNHLADAAGYAAPRSFLLAMRGAAQSARSTEFVLDRSGIEDGVRRASKVRVDELSEDYRWMGTVLEALKGLTVPIEKMQLISRWQERDTLATLRTLAEHEAQDHRFIPPEGVLDARNDELAYRSLTDVMVRLRIFLELADDRINIPDLFRLRADIKRRGGMKPRG
;
A
#
# COMPACT_ATOMS: atom_id res chain seq x y z
N MET A 1 28.48 -19.00 14.81
CA MET A 1 27.91 -17.65 15.04
C MET A 1 27.16 -17.70 16.34
N THR A 2 27.39 -16.77 17.26
CA THR A 2 26.65 -16.71 18.53
C THR A 2 25.18 -16.33 18.25
N PRO A 3 24.18 -16.87 18.95
CA PRO A 3 22.81 -16.38 18.85
C PRO A 3 22.61 -15.03 19.56
N PHE A 4 21.55 -14.31 19.22
CA PHE A 4 21.11 -13.12 19.97
C PHE A 4 20.62 -13.50 21.39
N PRO A 5 20.77 -12.60 22.39
CA PRO A 5 20.14 -12.78 23.69
C PRO A 5 18.63 -12.94 23.58
N LEU A 6 18.06 -13.92 24.29
CA LEU A 6 16.61 -14.20 24.24
C LEU A 6 15.73 -13.02 24.69
N GLY A 7 16.26 -12.09 25.49
CA GLY A 7 15.54 -10.87 25.92
C GLY A 7 15.04 -10.03 24.74
N VAL A 8 15.72 -10.10 23.60
CA VAL A 8 15.34 -9.44 22.34
C VAL A 8 14.01 -9.97 21.78
N ARG A 9 13.58 -11.18 22.14
CA ARG A 9 12.27 -11.74 21.71
C ARG A 9 11.09 -10.85 22.07
N SER A 10 11.17 -10.15 23.20
CA SER A 10 10.14 -9.20 23.62
C SER A 10 9.94 -8.04 22.64
N LEU A 11 11.00 -7.61 21.93
CA LEU A 11 10.91 -6.56 20.92
C LEU A 11 10.05 -7.01 19.72
N PHE A 12 10.25 -8.24 19.26
CA PHE A 12 9.48 -8.82 18.17
C PHE A 12 8.00 -9.02 18.56
N ALA A 13 7.75 -9.49 19.78
CA ALA A 13 6.39 -9.64 20.30
C ALA A 13 5.64 -8.31 20.42
N GLY A 14 6.38 -7.21 20.61
CA GLY A 14 5.86 -5.82 20.66
C GLY A 14 5.82 -5.10 19.32
N LEU A 15 6.12 -5.76 18.19
CA LEU A 15 5.92 -5.15 16.88
C LEU A 15 4.44 -4.75 16.68
N PRO A 16 4.17 -3.66 15.95
CA PRO A 16 2.82 -3.12 15.83
C PRO A 16 1.84 -4.16 15.26
N ASP A 17 0.68 -4.29 15.91
CA ASP A 17 -0.48 -5.06 15.41
C ASP A 17 -1.28 -4.26 14.40
N GLU A 18 -1.16 -2.92 14.48
CA GLU A 18 -2.26 -2.03 14.15
C GLU A 18 -2.78 -2.23 12.72
N PRO A 19 -4.11 -2.35 12.57
CA PRO A 19 -4.75 -2.34 11.28
C PRO A 19 -4.70 -0.91 10.74
N SER A 20 -3.73 -0.63 9.86
CA SER A 20 -3.55 0.64 9.16
C SER A 20 -3.20 1.86 10.02
N HIS A 21 -2.19 2.61 9.58
CA HIS A 21 -1.92 3.96 10.08
C HIS A 21 -3.03 4.90 9.60
N GLU A 22 -3.49 5.83 10.44
CA GLU A 22 -4.46 6.85 10.00
C GLU A 22 -3.74 8.08 9.42
N ALA A 23 -4.15 8.55 8.24
CA ALA A 23 -3.54 9.72 7.62
C ALA A 23 -3.64 11.00 8.49
N THR A 24 -4.61 11.06 9.41
CA THR A 24 -4.82 12.18 10.32
C THR A 24 -3.88 12.21 11.53
N ARG A 25 -3.09 11.16 11.76
CA ARG A 25 -2.17 11.07 12.89
C ARG A 25 -0.73 11.00 12.36
N PRO A 26 0.17 11.91 12.75
CA PRO A 26 1.55 11.82 12.30
C PRO A 26 2.23 10.56 12.84
N PRO A 27 3.10 9.89 12.05
CA PRO A 27 3.84 8.72 12.51
C PRO A 27 4.89 9.10 13.55
N ASN A 28 5.33 8.14 14.36
CA ASN A 28 6.50 8.34 15.21
C ASN A 28 7.77 8.36 14.33
N TRP A 29 8.57 9.42 14.42
CA TRP A 29 9.83 9.55 13.67
C TRP A 29 10.84 8.45 14.00
N ALA A 30 10.85 8.00 15.26
CA ALA A 30 11.73 6.93 15.70
C ALA A 30 11.41 5.59 15.03
N ALA A 31 10.13 5.35 14.73
CA ALA A 31 9.63 4.19 14.01
C ALA A 31 9.58 4.38 12.48
N THR A 32 9.96 5.55 11.98
CA THR A 32 9.83 5.89 10.55
C THR A 32 11.03 5.39 9.75
N PHE A 33 10.74 4.42 8.87
CA PHE A 33 11.63 3.95 7.82
C PHE A 33 11.15 4.48 6.46
N THR A 34 12.09 4.95 5.64
CA THR A 34 11.79 5.56 4.34
C THR A 34 12.53 4.82 3.23
N PRO A 35 11.95 3.78 2.61
CA PRO A 35 12.54 3.11 1.45
C PRO A 35 12.81 4.10 0.32
N SER A 36 13.98 4.02 -0.32
CA SER A 36 14.34 4.95 -1.41
C SER A 36 13.38 4.84 -2.61
N ILE A 37 12.85 3.65 -2.88
CA ILE A 37 11.87 3.41 -3.95
C ILE A 37 10.55 4.17 -3.73
N HIS A 38 10.25 4.57 -2.49
CA HIS A 38 9.05 5.35 -2.17
C HIS A 38 9.25 6.86 -2.28
N GLN A 39 10.44 7.36 -2.66
CA GLN A 39 10.67 8.80 -2.78
C GLN A 39 9.63 9.49 -3.68
N GLY A 40 9.19 8.83 -4.76
CA GLY A 40 8.14 9.36 -5.63
C GLY A 40 6.77 9.53 -4.96
N ALA A 41 6.48 8.76 -3.90
CA ALA A 41 5.25 8.91 -3.12
C ALA A 41 5.24 10.22 -2.32
N LEU A 42 6.40 10.85 -2.11
CA LEU A 42 6.53 12.14 -1.46
C LEU A 42 6.66 13.30 -2.46
N ASP A 43 7.10 13.02 -3.69
CA ASP A 43 7.31 14.03 -4.74
C ASP A 43 6.01 14.78 -5.08
N PRO A 44 5.92 16.11 -4.86
CA PRO A 44 4.74 16.91 -5.20
C PRO A 44 4.37 16.88 -6.68
N ALA A 45 5.31 16.57 -7.59
CA ALA A 45 5.06 16.53 -9.03
C ALA A 45 4.30 15.27 -9.50
N ARG A 46 4.26 14.22 -8.66
CA ARG A 46 3.61 12.94 -8.99
C ARG A 46 2.25 12.85 -8.33
N ALA A 47 1.18 12.92 -9.11
CA ALA A 47 -0.18 12.96 -8.56
C ALA A 47 -0.66 11.62 -8.00
N ILE A 48 -0.25 10.49 -8.60
CA ILE A 48 -0.84 9.18 -8.30
C ILE A 48 0.14 8.30 -7.54
N VAL A 49 -0.32 7.75 -6.41
CA VAL A 49 0.38 6.73 -5.63
C VAL A 49 -0.54 5.52 -5.49
N ILE A 50 -0.07 4.36 -5.91
CA ILE A 50 -0.81 3.10 -5.88
C ILE A 50 -0.20 2.21 -4.80
N GLY A 51 -1.04 1.64 -3.95
CA GLY A 51 -0.59 0.69 -2.94
C GLY A 51 -1.73 -0.19 -2.46
N ASP A 52 -1.42 -1.45 -2.19
CA ASP A 52 -2.36 -2.36 -1.57
C ASP A 52 -2.60 -2.02 -0.08
N ARG A 53 -3.52 -2.72 0.58
CA ARG A 53 -3.65 -2.71 2.03
C ARG A 53 -2.31 -3.05 2.69
N GLY A 54 -1.97 -2.28 3.72
CA GLY A 54 -0.74 -2.50 4.49
C GLY A 54 0.56 -2.13 3.78
N THR A 55 0.57 -1.50 2.60
CA THR A 55 1.81 -1.04 1.93
C THR A 55 2.30 0.36 2.35
N GLY A 56 1.50 1.09 3.13
CA GLY A 56 1.87 2.39 3.70
C GLY A 56 1.26 3.62 3.02
N LYS A 57 0.14 3.49 2.29
CA LYS A 57 -0.60 4.63 1.72
C LYS A 57 -0.89 5.74 2.73
N SER A 58 -1.64 5.41 3.77
CA SER A 58 -2.02 6.33 4.83
C SER A 58 -0.82 6.84 5.63
N PHE A 59 0.25 6.03 5.76
CA PHE A 59 1.52 6.45 6.35
C PHE A 59 2.20 7.56 5.52
N TRP A 60 2.27 7.43 4.20
CA TRP A 60 2.84 8.49 3.37
C TRP A 60 1.94 9.71 3.27
N ALA A 61 0.62 9.50 3.29
CA ALA A 61 -0.34 10.60 3.37
C ALA A 61 -0.16 11.42 4.65
N SER A 62 0.02 10.79 5.82
CA SER A 62 0.27 11.51 7.08
C SER A 62 1.64 12.17 7.13
N VAL A 63 2.69 11.54 6.58
CA VAL A 63 4.02 12.17 6.43
C VAL A 63 3.92 13.44 5.59
N LEU A 64 3.16 13.40 4.49
CA LEU A 64 2.92 14.59 3.68
C LEU A 64 2.05 15.61 4.40
N ALA A 65 1.06 15.21 5.18
CA ALA A 65 0.16 16.14 5.87
C ALA A 65 0.84 16.86 7.07
N ASP A 66 1.81 16.22 7.73
CA ASP A 66 2.46 16.76 8.93
C ASP A 66 3.74 17.57 8.66
N ASP A 67 3.75 18.83 9.08
CA ASP A 67 4.87 19.77 8.87
C ASP A 67 6.18 19.28 9.50
N GLY A 68 6.11 18.66 10.68
CA GLY A 68 7.28 18.16 11.40
C GLY A 68 7.93 16.99 10.67
N MET A 69 7.11 16.05 10.20
CA MET A 69 7.57 14.91 9.41
C MET A 69 8.10 15.33 8.04
N ARG A 70 7.40 16.24 7.33
CA ARG A 70 7.91 16.77 6.06
C ARG A 70 9.30 17.39 6.20
N ARG A 71 9.53 18.22 7.24
CA ARG A 71 10.86 18.81 7.51
C ARG A 71 11.93 17.76 7.84
N ARG A 72 11.59 16.71 8.58
CA ARG A 72 12.54 15.63 8.90
C ARG A 72 12.87 14.77 7.68
N VAL A 73 11.89 14.52 6.83
CA VAL A 73 12.05 13.73 5.60
C VAL A 73 12.72 14.56 4.49
N SER A 74 12.56 15.89 4.46
CA SER A 74 13.23 16.75 3.48
C SER A 74 14.75 16.68 3.59
N VAL A 75 15.30 16.49 4.80
CA VAL A 75 16.75 16.27 5.02
C VAL A 75 17.24 15.01 4.31
N ARG A 76 16.42 13.96 4.24
CA ARG A 76 16.77 12.71 3.54
C ARG A 76 16.60 12.81 2.02
N TYR A 77 15.65 13.61 1.56
CA TYR A 77 15.33 13.77 0.15
C TYR A 77 15.33 15.25 -0.26
N PRO A 78 16.50 15.93 -0.20
CA PRO A 78 16.59 17.37 -0.44
C PRO A 78 16.12 17.78 -1.84
N GLY A 79 16.27 16.90 -2.83
CA GLY A 79 15.81 17.13 -4.20
C GLY A 79 14.28 17.20 -4.38
N LEU A 80 13.49 16.84 -3.37
CA LEU A 80 12.02 16.92 -3.45
C LEU A 80 11.46 18.29 -3.04
N GLY A 81 12.26 19.15 -2.40
CA GLY A 81 11.79 20.47 -1.95
C GLY A 81 10.66 20.43 -0.92
N LEU A 82 10.58 19.38 -0.10
CA LEU A 82 9.50 19.19 0.89
C LEU A 82 9.50 20.26 1.99
N ASP A 83 10.62 20.95 2.21
CA ASP A 83 10.74 22.11 3.08
C ASP A 83 9.88 23.30 2.64
N ARG A 84 9.56 23.38 1.34
CA ARG A 84 8.70 24.41 0.74
C ARG A 84 7.24 23.97 0.63
N VAL A 85 6.94 22.72 1.00
CA VAL A 85 5.60 22.15 0.86
C VAL A 85 4.73 22.53 2.06
N VAL A 86 3.62 23.17 1.74
CA VAL A 86 2.46 23.31 2.62
C VAL A 86 1.39 22.33 2.17
N SER A 87 0.68 21.70 3.08
CA SER A 87 -0.23 20.61 2.72
C SER A 87 -1.47 20.58 3.58
N ALA A 88 -2.53 19.99 3.04
CA ALA A 88 -3.74 19.65 3.77
C ALA A 88 -4.26 18.28 3.34
N LEU A 89 -5.08 17.66 4.18
CA LEU A 89 -5.86 16.47 3.81
C LEU A 89 -7.18 16.93 3.20
N GLY A 90 -7.43 16.57 1.94
CA GLY A 90 -8.70 16.81 1.24
C GLY A 90 -9.74 15.71 1.48
N PHE A 91 -9.29 14.51 1.81
CA PHE A 91 -10.11 13.39 2.26
C PHE A 91 -9.25 12.39 3.04
N SER A 92 -9.85 11.74 4.04
CA SER A 92 -9.22 10.71 4.86
C SER A 92 -10.28 9.78 5.47
N SER A 93 -9.83 8.72 6.14
CA SER A 93 -10.71 7.75 6.81
C SER A 93 -11.42 8.28 8.07
N ASN A 94 -11.05 9.47 8.58
CA ASN A 94 -11.65 10.02 9.80
C ASN A 94 -13.08 10.55 9.54
N PRO A 95 -14.13 9.91 10.09
CA PRO A 95 -15.52 10.29 9.81
C PRO A 95 -16.02 11.48 10.64
N THR A 96 -15.27 11.92 11.66
CA THR A 96 -15.67 13.00 12.59
C THR A 96 -14.90 14.30 12.38
N THR A 97 -14.01 14.34 11.38
CA THR A 97 -13.26 15.54 11.04
C THR A 97 -14.19 16.66 10.53
N LEU A 98 -13.89 17.89 10.96
CA LEU A 98 -14.53 19.11 10.45
C LEU A 98 -13.65 19.83 9.41
N ARG A 99 -12.43 19.33 9.17
CA ARG A 99 -11.43 20.00 8.32
C ARG A 99 -11.65 19.78 6.82
N HIS A 100 -12.22 18.66 6.43
CA HIS A 100 -12.48 18.30 5.03
C HIS A 100 -13.83 17.57 4.93
N PRO A 101 -14.45 17.45 3.75
CA PRO A 101 -15.73 16.75 3.63
C PRO A 101 -15.57 15.27 4.03
N THR A 102 -16.56 14.75 4.75
CA THR A 102 -16.66 13.33 5.11
C THR A 102 -17.43 12.55 4.05
N ALA A 103 -17.38 11.21 4.09
CA ALA A 103 -18.14 10.36 3.17
C ALA A 103 -19.65 10.69 3.19
N SER A 104 -20.20 11.03 4.36
CA SER A 104 -21.62 11.42 4.51
C SER A 104 -21.93 12.78 3.86
N VAL A 105 -21.02 13.75 3.96
CA VAL A 105 -21.16 15.05 3.27
C VAL A 105 -21.12 14.86 1.75
N ILE A 106 -20.16 14.06 1.26
CA ILE A 106 -20.04 13.75 -0.17
C ILE A 106 -21.28 13.01 -0.67
N ALA A 107 -21.84 12.11 0.15
CA ALA A 107 -23.07 11.40 -0.19
C ALA A 107 -24.28 12.33 -0.35
N ARG A 108 -24.36 13.44 0.42
CA ARG A 108 -25.42 14.45 0.25
C ARG A 108 -25.31 15.23 -1.04
N ILE A 109 -24.09 15.44 -1.54
CA ILE A 109 -23.84 16.10 -2.83
C ILE A 109 -24.26 15.17 -3.99
N GLY A 110 -24.09 13.86 -3.78
CA GLY A 110 -24.58 12.80 -4.66
C GLY A 110 -23.48 12.22 -5.56
N THR A 111 -23.87 11.84 -6.77
CA THR A 111 -22.99 11.20 -7.77
C THR A 111 -22.85 12.02 -9.06
N ASP A 112 -23.41 13.22 -9.09
CA ASP A 112 -23.24 14.15 -10.21
C ASP A 112 -21.78 14.63 -10.28
N THR A 113 -21.12 14.32 -11.40
CA THR A 113 -19.67 14.54 -11.54
C THR A 113 -19.31 16.01 -11.51
N GLU A 114 -20.17 16.91 -12.01
CA GLU A 114 -19.91 18.35 -12.02
C GLU A 114 -20.02 18.95 -10.62
N ARG A 115 -21.05 18.58 -9.85
CA ARG A 115 -21.17 18.98 -8.43
C ARG A 115 -20.02 18.46 -7.59
N LEU A 116 -19.58 17.23 -7.83
CA LEU A 116 -18.43 16.64 -7.15
C LEU A 116 -17.12 17.36 -7.52
N GLU A 117 -16.94 17.71 -8.79
CA GLU A 117 -15.79 18.54 -9.21
C GLU A 117 -15.80 19.91 -8.50
N SER A 118 -16.96 20.57 -8.42
CA SER A 118 -17.12 21.84 -7.71
C SER A 118 -16.82 21.72 -6.22
N LEU A 119 -17.25 20.62 -5.57
CA LEU A 119 -16.85 20.32 -4.20
C LEU A 119 -15.33 20.26 -4.07
N TRP A 120 -14.66 19.47 -4.90
CA TRP A 120 -13.21 19.27 -4.77
C TRP A 120 -12.43 20.56 -5.04
N ARG A 121 -12.90 21.39 -5.97
CA ARG A 121 -12.36 22.74 -6.19
C ARG A 121 -12.55 23.65 -4.97
N ALA A 122 -13.71 23.58 -4.32
CA ALA A 122 -13.94 24.28 -3.06
C ALA A 122 -12.98 23.81 -1.95
N VAL A 123 -12.75 22.50 -1.84
CA VAL A 123 -11.76 21.92 -0.90
C VAL A 123 -10.35 22.44 -1.18
N VAL A 124 -9.90 22.46 -2.44
CA VAL A 124 -8.58 23.01 -2.81
C VAL A 124 -8.43 24.46 -2.36
N LEU A 125 -9.38 25.32 -2.69
CA LEU A 125 -9.33 26.74 -2.35
C LEU A 125 -9.41 26.95 -0.84
N ARG A 126 -10.35 26.27 -0.18
CA ARG A 126 -10.62 26.40 1.26
C ARG A 126 -9.44 26.00 2.14
N LEU A 127 -8.80 24.88 1.82
CA LEU A 127 -7.73 24.31 2.63
C LEU A 127 -6.35 24.82 2.23
N SER A 128 -6.29 25.69 1.22
CA SER A 128 -5.06 26.37 0.86
C SER A 128 -4.61 27.34 1.97
N PRO A 129 -3.32 27.72 1.98
CA PRO A 129 -2.82 28.76 2.89
C PRO A 129 -3.43 30.16 2.66
N HIS A 130 -4.09 30.37 1.51
CA HIS A 130 -4.62 31.66 1.10
C HIS A 130 -6.07 31.52 0.61
N PRO A 131 -7.01 31.09 1.49
CA PRO A 131 -8.38 30.85 1.07
C PRO A 131 -9.07 32.16 0.65
N PRO A 132 -9.95 32.13 -0.37
CA PRO A 132 -10.82 33.25 -0.70
C PRO A 132 -11.67 33.66 0.50
N ALA A 133 -11.98 34.95 0.65
CA ALA A 133 -12.74 35.45 1.81
C ALA A 133 -14.11 34.76 1.96
N ALA A 134 -14.79 34.45 0.85
CA ALA A 134 -16.06 33.73 0.83
C ALA A 134 -15.98 32.29 1.35
N LEU A 135 -14.78 31.69 1.33
CA LEU A 135 -14.50 30.36 1.85
C LEU A 135 -13.73 30.40 3.18
N ALA A 136 -13.29 31.56 3.65
CA ALA A 136 -12.59 31.69 4.91
C ALA A 136 -13.55 31.56 6.11
N GLY A 137 -13.05 31.09 7.26
CA GLY A 137 -13.84 30.95 8.49
C GLY A 137 -13.42 29.75 9.35
N GLU A 138 -14.12 29.53 10.46
CA GLU A 138 -13.90 28.36 11.33
C GLU A 138 -14.83 27.19 10.98
N ALA A 139 -16.11 27.47 10.69
CA ALA A 139 -17.09 26.49 10.23
C ALA A 139 -17.26 26.55 8.72
N ILE A 140 -17.38 25.40 8.07
CA ILE A 140 -17.67 25.31 6.64
C ILE A 140 -18.83 24.36 6.37
N ASP A 141 -19.82 24.85 5.63
CA ASP A 141 -20.77 24.01 4.93
C ASP A 141 -20.22 23.70 3.54
N TRP A 142 -19.74 22.47 3.35
CA TRP A 142 -19.19 22.01 2.08
C TRP A 142 -20.19 22.06 0.92
N THR A 143 -21.48 21.98 1.20
CA THR A 143 -22.54 22.10 0.18
C THR A 143 -22.61 23.53 -0.34
N GLN A 144 -22.58 24.51 0.56
CA GLN A 144 -22.55 25.94 0.20
C GLN A 144 -21.25 26.32 -0.47
N ALA A 145 -20.12 25.80 0.02
CA ALA A 145 -18.82 26.03 -0.60
C ALA A 145 -18.76 25.47 -2.04
N ALA A 146 -19.31 24.27 -2.26
CA ALA A 146 -19.43 23.68 -3.59
C ALA A 146 -20.35 24.50 -4.51
N ALA A 147 -21.47 25.02 -3.98
CA ALA A 147 -22.37 25.90 -4.72
C ALA A 147 -21.68 27.22 -5.12
N TRP A 148 -21.01 27.88 -4.18
CA TRP A 148 -20.25 29.11 -4.46
C TRP A 148 -19.22 28.93 -5.59
N VAL A 149 -18.52 27.79 -5.61
CA VAL A 149 -17.59 27.44 -6.69
C VAL A 149 -18.31 27.13 -8.01
N ALA A 150 -19.53 26.61 -7.97
CA ALA A 150 -20.30 26.28 -9.15
C ALA A 150 -20.95 27.51 -9.80
N ASP A 151 -21.37 28.49 -8.99
CA ASP A 151 -22.16 29.66 -9.42
C ASP A 151 -21.39 30.61 -10.36
N ASP A 152 -20.07 30.78 -10.14
CA ASP A 152 -19.23 31.62 -10.99
C ASP A 152 -17.93 30.91 -11.43
N PRO A 153 -17.93 30.23 -12.59
CA PRO A 153 -16.76 29.56 -13.13
C PRO A 153 -15.57 30.49 -13.40
N ALA A 154 -15.81 31.78 -13.71
CA ALA A 154 -14.78 32.74 -14.04
C ALA A 154 -14.07 33.23 -12.77
N LEU A 155 -14.83 33.60 -11.74
CA LEU A 155 -14.30 33.93 -10.42
C LEU A 155 -13.49 32.75 -9.87
N ARG A 156 -14.01 31.54 -9.94
CA ARG A 156 -13.29 30.33 -9.51
C ARG A 156 -11.95 30.15 -10.21
N ALA A 157 -11.89 30.36 -11.53
CA ALA A 157 -10.65 30.27 -12.28
C ALA A 157 -9.65 31.35 -11.85
N ALA A 158 -10.13 32.58 -11.65
CA ALA A 158 -9.31 33.67 -11.14
C ALA A 158 -8.75 33.38 -9.74
N GLU A 159 -9.55 32.81 -8.83
CA GLU A 159 -9.12 32.44 -7.48
C GLU A 159 -8.06 31.33 -7.47
N LEU A 160 -8.17 30.33 -8.35
CA LEU A 160 -7.13 29.30 -8.50
C LEU A 160 -5.81 29.86 -9.06
N LEU A 161 -5.89 30.79 -10.02
CA LEU A 161 -4.71 31.47 -10.57
C LEU A 161 -4.07 32.40 -9.54
N ALA A 162 -4.88 33.14 -8.77
CA ALA A 162 -4.41 33.99 -7.69
C ALA A 162 -3.73 33.18 -6.58
N LEU A 163 -4.29 32.03 -6.21
CA LEU A 163 -3.65 31.09 -5.28
C LEU A 163 -2.28 30.62 -5.80
N ASP A 164 -2.20 30.20 -7.06
CA ASP A 164 -0.95 29.75 -7.67
C ASP A 164 0.12 30.84 -7.67
N ALA A 165 -0.25 32.08 -8.03
CA ALA A 165 0.64 33.23 -8.02
C ALA A 165 1.17 33.54 -6.60
N ARG A 166 0.29 33.59 -5.59
CA ARG A 166 0.69 33.85 -4.19
C ARG A 166 1.65 32.79 -3.65
N LEU A 167 1.41 31.52 -3.96
CA LEU A 167 2.30 30.43 -3.56
C LEU A 167 3.68 30.54 -4.25
N LEU A 168 3.72 30.94 -5.53
CA LEU A 168 4.98 31.18 -6.23
C LEU A 168 5.75 32.37 -5.62
N GLU A 169 5.05 33.45 -5.26
CA GLU A 169 5.64 34.63 -4.59
C GLU A 169 6.22 34.26 -3.22
N SER A 170 5.55 33.40 -2.46
CA SER A 170 6.04 32.90 -1.17
C SER A 170 7.05 31.75 -1.28
N GLY A 171 7.34 31.29 -2.50
CA GLY A 171 8.26 30.17 -2.76
C GLY A 171 7.73 28.82 -2.25
N GLN A 172 6.42 28.69 -2.04
CA GLN A 172 5.75 27.50 -1.51
C GLN A 172 5.12 26.65 -2.60
N VAL A 173 4.93 25.37 -2.29
CA VAL A 173 4.11 24.44 -3.09
C VAL A 173 3.01 23.91 -2.19
N TYR A 174 1.75 24.10 -2.59
CA TYR A 174 0.60 23.56 -1.90
C TYR A 174 0.24 22.17 -2.44
N VAL A 175 0.22 21.17 -1.57
CA VAL A 175 -0.17 19.79 -1.90
C VAL A 175 -1.43 19.41 -1.13
N LEU A 176 -2.54 19.19 -1.84
CA LEU A 176 -3.75 18.61 -1.26
C LEU A 176 -3.69 17.08 -1.37
N VAL A 177 -3.70 16.40 -0.22
CA VAL A 177 -3.52 14.95 -0.11
C VAL A 177 -4.85 14.26 0.10
N PHE A 178 -5.08 13.18 -0.64
CA PHE A 178 -6.28 12.34 -0.53
C PHE A 178 -5.89 10.90 -0.22
N ASP A 179 -6.38 10.38 0.90
CA ASP A 179 -6.17 9.00 1.36
C ASP A 179 -7.51 8.29 1.58
N ALA A 180 -7.48 6.96 1.69
CA ALA A 180 -8.65 6.12 1.95
C ALA A 180 -9.80 6.34 0.94
N LEU A 181 -9.44 6.56 -0.34
CA LEU A 181 -10.40 6.92 -1.40
C LEU A 181 -11.43 5.82 -1.69
N ASP A 182 -11.20 4.59 -1.25
CA ASP A 182 -12.19 3.50 -1.25
C ASP A 182 -13.35 3.72 -0.27
N LEU A 183 -13.20 4.65 0.68
CA LEU A 183 -14.26 5.08 1.59
C LEU A 183 -15.09 6.24 1.04
N LEU A 184 -14.85 6.66 -0.21
CA LEU A 184 -15.65 7.72 -0.83
C LEU A 184 -17.11 7.35 -1.00
N GLY A 185 -17.48 6.07 -1.04
CA GLY A 185 -18.86 5.61 -1.16
C GLY A 185 -19.03 4.19 -0.65
N GLU A 186 -20.27 3.83 -0.34
CA GLU A 186 -20.61 2.46 0.04
C GLU A 186 -20.65 1.54 -1.19
N ARG A 187 -21.06 2.06 -2.35
CA ARG A 187 -21.13 1.31 -3.61
C ARG A 187 -19.94 1.65 -4.50
N TRP A 188 -19.46 0.68 -5.26
CA TRP A 188 -18.39 0.91 -6.24
C TRP A 188 -18.80 1.91 -7.31
N SER A 189 -20.06 1.89 -7.76
CA SER A 189 -20.59 2.89 -8.69
C SER A 189 -20.53 4.32 -8.11
N ASP A 190 -20.79 4.47 -6.81
CA ASP A 190 -20.67 5.76 -6.13
C ASP A 190 -19.21 6.17 -5.97
N ILE A 191 -18.32 5.24 -5.56
CA ILE A 191 -16.87 5.47 -5.49
C ILE A 191 -16.36 5.95 -6.86
N ARG A 192 -16.72 5.25 -7.94
CA ARG A 192 -16.37 5.60 -9.32
C ARG A 192 -16.84 7.01 -9.68
N ALA A 193 -18.11 7.33 -9.45
CA ALA A 193 -18.64 8.66 -9.77
C ALA A 193 -17.94 9.78 -8.97
N ARG A 194 -17.71 9.56 -7.67
CA ARG A 194 -17.02 10.50 -6.77
C ARG A 194 -15.55 10.68 -7.14
N MET A 195 -14.88 9.59 -7.50
CA MET A 195 -13.52 9.60 -8.03
C MET A 195 -13.40 10.34 -9.36
N ARG A 196 -14.36 10.20 -10.27
CA ARG A 196 -14.35 10.96 -11.54
C ARG A 196 -14.34 12.47 -11.31
N GLY A 197 -15.11 12.96 -10.34
CA GLY A 197 -15.06 14.38 -9.94
C GLY A 197 -13.68 14.80 -9.43
N LEU A 198 -13.02 13.93 -8.65
CA LEU A 198 -11.68 14.18 -8.13
C LEU A 198 -10.60 14.13 -9.22
N ILE A 199 -10.73 13.22 -10.19
CA ILE A 199 -9.87 13.15 -11.37
C ILE A 199 -10.00 14.43 -12.21
N ARG A 200 -11.22 14.96 -12.39
CA ARG A 200 -11.42 16.26 -13.05
C ARG A 200 -10.72 17.41 -12.32
N LEU A 201 -10.79 17.46 -10.99
CA LEU A 201 -10.00 18.42 -10.21
C LEU A 201 -8.50 18.25 -10.49
N ALA A 202 -7.99 17.02 -10.40
CA ALA A 202 -6.57 16.74 -10.58
C ALA A 202 -6.07 17.19 -11.96
N LEU A 203 -6.87 16.97 -13.02
CA LEU A 203 -6.60 17.47 -14.36
C LEU A 203 -6.63 19.01 -14.42
N ALA A 204 -7.58 19.64 -13.75
CA ALA A 204 -7.76 21.08 -13.77
C ALA A 204 -6.61 21.85 -13.08
N VAL A 205 -6.03 21.31 -12.01
CA VAL A 205 -4.90 21.95 -11.30
C VAL A 205 -3.55 21.59 -11.90
N ARG A 206 -3.47 20.56 -12.75
CA ARG A 206 -2.21 20.11 -13.38
C ARG A 206 -1.44 21.23 -14.11
N PRO A 207 -2.07 22.19 -14.82
CA PRO A 207 -1.34 23.28 -15.48
C PRO A 207 -0.76 24.33 -14.52
N LEU A 208 -1.24 24.37 -13.27
CA LEU A 208 -0.72 25.30 -12.25
C LEU A 208 0.71 24.91 -11.85
N ARG A 209 1.47 25.81 -11.23
CA ARG A 209 2.90 25.57 -10.92
C ARG A 209 3.15 25.19 -9.47
N ALA A 210 2.35 25.71 -8.55
CA ALA A 210 2.49 25.57 -7.11
C ALA A 210 1.31 24.85 -6.44
N VAL A 211 0.17 24.66 -7.12
CA VAL A 211 -0.95 23.86 -6.61
C VAL A 211 -0.88 22.42 -7.12
N ARG A 212 -0.81 21.45 -6.21
CA ARG A 212 -0.68 20.01 -6.51
C ARG A 212 -1.71 19.20 -5.75
N VAL A 213 -2.04 18.03 -6.30
CA VAL A 213 -2.85 17.03 -5.63
C VAL A 213 -2.11 15.71 -5.56
N LYS A 214 -2.38 14.92 -4.52
CA LYS A 214 -1.80 13.60 -4.30
C LYS A 214 -2.93 12.62 -3.99
N LEU A 215 -3.11 11.60 -4.84
CA LEU A 215 -4.15 10.59 -4.72
C LEU A 215 -3.51 9.26 -4.35
N PHE A 216 -3.83 8.74 -3.16
CA PHE A 216 -3.41 7.41 -2.71
C PHE A 216 -4.53 6.40 -3.02
N LEU A 217 -4.26 5.52 -3.98
CA LEU A 217 -5.23 4.60 -4.56
C LEU A 217 -4.88 3.15 -4.26
N ARG A 218 -5.92 2.33 -4.12
CA ARG A 218 -5.78 0.88 -4.19
C ARG A 218 -5.59 0.40 -5.63
N PRO A 219 -5.00 -0.78 -5.86
CA PRO A 219 -4.75 -1.27 -7.21
C PRO A 219 -6.03 -1.51 -8.02
N ASP A 220 -7.10 -2.03 -7.40
CA ASP A 220 -8.42 -2.18 -8.03
C ASP A 220 -9.03 -0.86 -8.55
N MET A 221 -8.85 0.25 -7.82
CA MET A 221 -9.23 1.59 -8.27
C MET A 221 -8.36 2.06 -9.45
N ALA A 222 -7.07 1.77 -9.42
CA ALA A 222 -6.15 2.12 -10.50
C ALA A 222 -6.41 1.32 -11.79
N GLU A 223 -6.92 0.10 -11.65
CA GLU A 223 -7.26 -0.80 -12.77
C GLU A 223 -8.65 -0.56 -13.36
N ASP A 224 -9.58 0.09 -12.65
CA ASP A 224 -10.91 0.39 -13.18
C ASP A 224 -10.83 1.41 -14.34
N GLN A 225 -10.73 0.93 -15.58
CA GLN A 225 -10.69 1.78 -16.78
C GLN A 225 -11.87 2.73 -16.87
N THR A 226 -13.05 2.31 -16.41
CA THR A 226 -14.23 3.17 -16.44
C THR A 226 -14.12 4.29 -15.41
N MET A 227 -13.45 4.10 -14.27
CA MET A 227 -13.12 5.19 -13.34
C MET A 227 -12.22 6.23 -14.02
N TRP A 228 -11.26 5.78 -14.82
CA TRP A 228 -10.27 6.62 -15.50
C TRP A 228 -10.71 7.18 -16.86
N ALA A 229 -11.89 6.81 -17.36
CA ALA A 229 -12.46 7.31 -18.60
C ALA A 229 -12.97 8.77 -18.46
N VAL A 230 -12.05 9.70 -18.11
CA VAL A 230 -12.30 11.11 -17.86
C VAL A 230 -11.25 11.95 -18.58
N GLY A 231 -11.61 12.56 -19.72
CA GLY A 231 -10.71 13.44 -20.48
C GLY A 231 -9.31 12.84 -20.68
N ASP A 232 -8.26 13.63 -20.46
CA ASP A 232 -6.86 13.21 -20.58
C ASP A 232 -6.28 12.61 -19.29
N ALA A 233 -7.03 11.78 -18.55
CA ALA A 233 -6.58 11.23 -17.26
C ALA A 233 -5.27 10.41 -17.35
N SER A 234 -4.92 9.88 -18.53
CA SER A 234 -3.62 9.25 -18.78
C SER A 234 -2.43 10.16 -18.45
N LYS A 235 -2.58 11.49 -18.55
CA LYS A 235 -1.57 12.48 -18.17
C LYS A 235 -1.27 12.52 -16.67
N LEU A 236 -2.21 12.07 -15.82
CA LEU A 236 -1.99 11.92 -14.38
C LEU A 236 -1.22 10.65 -14.05
N ARG A 237 -1.42 9.60 -14.85
CA ARG A 237 -0.85 8.26 -14.65
C ARG A 237 0.55 8.06 -15.22
N HIS A 238 1.01 8.94 -16.13
CA HIS A 238 2.34 8.83 -16.77
C HIS A 238 3.53 8.74 -15.80
N ASN A 239 3.37 9.21 -14.54
CA ASN A 239 4.38 9.14 -13.49
C ASN A 239 3.80 8.59 -12.17
N GLU A 240 2.90 7.61 -12.26
CA GLU A 240 2.36 6.94 -11.07
C GLU A 240 3.46 6.22 -10.29
N VAL A 241 3.26 6.10 -8.98
CA VAL A 241 4.22 5.48 -8.06
C VAL A 241 3.57 4.32 -7.36
N GLU A 242 4.16 3.14 -7.49
CA GLU A 242 3.74 1.98 -6.72
C GLU A 242 4.51 1.87 -5.40
N LEU A 243 3.80 1.60 -4.31
CA LEU A 243 4.36 1.35 -2.99
C LEU A 243 4.84 -0.11 -2.87
N LEU A 244 6.01 -0.38 -3.46
CA LEU A 244 6.62 -1.70 -3.51
C LEU A 244 7.69 -1.86 -2.42
N TRP A 245 7.64 -2.99 -1.73
CA TRP A 245 8.58 -3.32 -0.65
C TRP A 245 9.43 -4.52 -1.02
N ARG A 246 10.72 -4.28 -1.26
CA ARG A 246 11.69 -5.36 -1.48
C ARG A 246 12.06 -6.01 -0.15
N ARG A 247 12.64 -7.21 -0.20
CA ARG A 247 13.18 -7.90 0.98
C ARG A 247 14.05 -6.98 1.84
N ARG A 248 15.04 -6.32 1.23
CA ARG A 248 15.91 -5.38 1.96
C ARG A 248 15.17 -4.24 2.65
N ASP A 249 14.06 -3.75 2.07
CA ASP A 249 13.27 -2.64 2.61
C ASP A 249 12.45 -3.12 3.82
N LEU A 250 11.90 -4.34 3.75
CA LEU A 250 11.19 -4.98 4.86
C LEU A 250 12.10 -5.19 6.07
N TYR A 251 13.32 -5.69 5.84
CA TYR A 251 14.31 -5.84 6.89
C TYR A 251 14.82 -4.49 7.40
N GLY A 252 15.05 -3.50 6.53
CA GLY A 252 15.38 -2.13 6.94
C GLY A 252 14.33 -1.50 7.86
N LEU A 253 13.04 -1.73 7.58
CA LEU A 253 11.94 -1.36 8.47
C LEU A 253 12.03 -2.09 9.80
N LEU A 254 12.20 -3.42 9.79
CA LEU A 254 12.33 -4.23 11.01
C LEU A 254 13.46 -3.73 11.91
N TRP A 255 14.65 -3.49 11.36
CA TRP A 255 15.80 -3.00 12.12
C TRP A 255 15.58 -1.60 12.68
N THR A 256 14.85 -0.76 11.96
CA THR A 256 14.45 0.57 12.45
C THR A 256 13.54 0.44 13.67
N LEU A 257 12.55 -0.46 13.62
CA LEU A 257 11.63 -0.69 14.74
C LEU A 257 12.32 -1.31 15.95
N LEU A 258 13.13 -2.36 15.75
CA LEU A 258 13.84 -3.04 16.83
C LEU A 258 14.96 -2.18 17.46
N GLY A 259 15.50 -1.22 16.71
CA GLY A 259 16.46 -0.23 17.22
C GLY A 259 15.80 0.87 18.06
N ASN A 260 14.49 1.11 17.87
CA ASN A 260 13.72 2.17 18.51
C ASN A 260 12.43 1.66 19.17
N PRO A 261 12.49 0.62 20.02
CA PRO A 261 11.31 0.14 20.71
C PRO A 261 10.86 1.13 21.77
N GLU A 262 9.60 1.03 22.19
CA GLU A 262 9.07 1.80 23.32
C GLU A 262 9.84 1.52 24.62
N ARG A 263 10.40 0.32 24.78
CA ARG A 263 11.23 -0.11 25.93
C ARG A 263 12.72 0.07 25.60
N PRO A 264 13.41 1.13 26.09
CA PRO A 264 14.73 1.51 25.60
C PRO A 264 15.84 0.46 25.87
N GLU A 265 15.76 -0.27 26.98
CA GLU A 265 16.78 -1.25 27.41
C GLU A 265 16.92 -2.43 26.44
N ALA A 266 15.80 -3.02 26.03
CA ALA A 266 15.81 -4.14 25.09
C ALA A 266 16.32 -3.69 23.70
N GLY A 267 16.00 -2.46 23.30
CA GLY A 267 16.58 -1.84 22.09
C GLY A 267 18.09 -1.66 22.18
N ALA A 268 18.62 -1.29 23.35
CA ALA A 268 20.07 -1.18 23.56
C ALA A 268 20.78 -2.53 23.35
N GLN A 269 20.26 -3.61 23.92
CA GLN A 269 20.79 -4.97 23.71
C GLN A 269 20.84 -5.34 22.23
N PHE A 270 19.77 -5.05 21.48
CA PHE A 270 19.72 -5.29 20.03
C PHE A 270 20.81 -4.49 19.28
N ARG A 271 20.91 -3.18 19.54
CA ARG A 271 21.89 -2.30 18.88
C ARG A 271 23.34 -2.70 19.21
N ASP A 272 23.62 -3.01 20.47
CA ASP A 272 24.96 -3.40 20.93
C ASP A 272 25.41 -4.72 20.31
N TYR A 273 24.48 -5.67 20.19
CA TYR A 273 24.75 -6.95 19.53
C TYR A 273 25.04 -6.76 18.04
N CYS A 274 24.21 -5.99 17.33
CA CYS A 274 24.45 -5.66 15.93
C CYS A 274 25.85 -5.03 15.74
N ARG A 275 26.24 -4.06 16.59
CA ARG A 275 27.58 -3.46 16.54
C ARG A 275 28.69 -4.50 16.62
N THR A 276 28.57 -5.47 17.53
CA THR A 276 29.56 -6.54 17.70
C THR A 276 29.58 -7.50 16.49
N LEU A 277 28.42 -7.81 15.93
CA LEU A 277 28.29 -8.78 14.84
C LEU A 277 28.75 -8.25 13.48
N ILE A 278 28.35 -7.03 13.12
CA ILE A 278 28.63 -6.43 11.80
C ILE A 278 29.68 -5.32 11.82
N GLY A 279 30.21 -4.96 13.00
CA GLY A 279 31.27 -3.95 13.13
C GLY A 279 30.82 -2.49 12.95
N THR A 280 29.52 -2.25 12.73
CA THR A 280 28.95 -0.90 12.58
C THR A 280 27.85 -0.63 13.61
N ALA A 281 27.86 0.57 14.19
CA ALA A 281 26.91 0.97 15.22
C ALA A 281 25.69 1.70 14.65
N PHE A 282 24.56 1.59 15.35
CA PHE A 282 23.45 2.51 15.19
C PHE A 282 23.88 3.91 15.60
N LYS A 283 23.45 4.93 14.86
CA LYS A 283 23.75 6.34 15.17
C LYS A 283 22.57 6.99 15.87
N ASN A 284 22.81 7.73 16.95
CA ASN A 284 21.77 8.54 17.55
C ASN A 284 21.66 9.87 16.79
N GLU A 285 20.50 10.11 16.19
CA GLU A 285 20.14 11.34 15.49
C GLU A 285 18.88 11.89 16.18
N ASP A 286 19.05 12.98 16.94
CA ASP A 286 17.97 13.66 17.66
C ASP A 286 17.10 12.73 18.52
N GLY A 287 17.75 11.88 19.32
CA GLY A 287 17.07 10.92 20.20
C GLY A 287 16.52 9.69 19.48
N THR A 288 16.75 9.56 18.18
CA THR A 288 16.36 8.39 17.38
C THR A 288 17.59 7.58 16.97
N TRP A 289 17.56 6.26 17.13
CA TRP A 289 18.62 5.37 16.68
C TRP A 289 18.45 4.96 15.22
N ARG A 290 19.34 5.39 14.34
CA ARG A 290 19.33 5.00 12.92
C ARG A 290 20.20 3.77 12.68
N PRO A 291 19.67 2.73 12.00
CA PRO A 291 20.48 1.60 11.59
C PRO A 291 21.58 2.06 10.61
N PRO A 292 22.76 1.44 10.64
CA PRO A 292 23.82 1.75 9.69
C PRO A 292 23.39 1.41 8.26
N LEU A 293 23.95 2.11 7.27
CA LEU A 293 23.56 1.97 5.87
C LEU A 293 23.72 0.53 5.35
N GLY A 294 24.79 -0.17 5.76
CA GLY A 294 25.01 -1.59 5.42
C GLY A 294 23.83 -2.45 5.86
N LEU A 295 23.40 -2.33 7.12
CA LEU A 295 22.26 -3.08 7.65
C LEU A 295 20.91 -2.74 6.98
N VAL A 296 20.78 -1.58 6.33
CA VAL A 296 19.56 -1.20 5.59
C VAL A 296 19.60 -1.63 4.12
N ALA A 297 20.78 -1.58 3.49
CA ALA A 297 20.92 -1.67 2.04
C ALA A 297 21.56 -2.98 1.55
N ASP A 298 22.35 -3.67 2.39
CA ASP A 298 23.08 -4.89 2.05
C ASP A 298 22.37 -6.13 2.62
N GLU A 299 21.77 -6.93 1.73
CA GLU A 299 21.10 -8.17 2.11
C GLU A 299 22.05 -9.18 2.78
N ALA A 300 23.36 -9.16 2.48
CA ALA A 300 24.31 -10.07 3.12
C ALA A 300 24.55 -9.71 4.60
N GLU A 301 24.55 -8.43 4.95
CA GLU A 301 24.60 -8.00 6.36
C GLU A 301 23.30 -8.29 7.09
N GLN A 302 22.16 -8.03 6.42
CA GLN A 302 20.84 -8.34 6.97
C GLN A 302 20.67 -9.84 7.24
N GLU A 303 21.15 -10.67 6.32
CA GLU A 303 21.12 -12.12 6.41
C GLU A 303 21.92 -12.61 7.62
N LYS A 304 23.15 -12.09 7.82
CA LYS A 304 23.97 -12.41 9.01
C LYS A 304 23.24 -12.09 10.31
N VAL A 305 22.65 -10.89 10.42
CA VAL A 305 21.89 -10.48 11.61
C VAL A 305 20.68 -11.38 11.81
N PHE A 306 19.95 -11.71 10.74
CA PHE A 306 18.77 -12.56 10.82
C PHE A 306 19.11 -14.01 11.18
N HIS A 307 20.19 -14.57 10.65
CA HIS A 307 20.65 -15.91 11.04
C HIS A 307 21.01 -15.96 12.53
N ALA A 308 21.58 -14.89 13.10
CA ALA A 308 21.87 -14.85 14.55
C ALA A 308 20.58 -14.80 15.39
N LEU A 309 19.47 -14.31 14.83
CA LEU A 309 18.16 -14.31 15.48
C LEU A 309 17.43 -15.65 15.35
N ALA A 310 17.60 -16.35 14.23
CA ALA A 310 16.71 -17.43 13.81
C ALA A 310 17.37 -18.78 13.44
N GLY A 311 18.71 -18.81 13.40
CA GLY A 311 19.47 -19.87 12.74
C GLY A 311 19.48 -19.70 11.22
N GLU A 312 20.34 -20.44 10.53
CA GLU A 312 20.55 -20.30 9.08
C GLU A 312 19.44 -20.97 8.24
N TRP A 313 18.92 -22.10 8.71
CA TRP A 313 18.09 -23.00 7.92
C TRP A 313 16.74 -23.28 8.55
N MET A 314 15.70 -23.37 7.71
CA MET A 314 14.36 -23.81 8.11
C MET A 314 14.30 -25.33 8.36
N GLY A 315 15.37 -25.95 8.86
CA GLY A 315 15.45 -27.37 9.15
C GLY A 315 16.87 -27.87 9.30
N ARG A 316 17.09 -29.16 9.08
CA ARG A 316 18.39 -29.82 9.35
C ARG A 316 19.52 -29.32 8.46
N ASP A 317 19.21 -28.87 7.24
CA ASP A 317 20.21 -28.49 6.26
C ASP A 317 19.66 -27.45 5.26
N ARG A 318 20.57 -26.96 4.41
CA ARG A 318 20.30 -25.94 3.38
C ARG A 318 19.15 -26.25 2.41
N ARG A 319 18.79 -27.52 2.22
CA ARG A 319 17.72 -27.94 1.31
C ARG A 319 16.34 -27.54 1.84
N ARG A 320 16.23 -27.23 3.14
CA ARG A 320 14.97 -26.78 3.76
C ARG A 320 14.70 -25.29 3.57
N GLY A 321 15.66 -24.54 3.01
CA GLY A 321 15.54 -23.12 2.74
C GLY A 321 16.24 -22.28 3.80
N ASN A 322 16.78 -21.15 3.36
CA ASN A 322 17.45 -20.17 4.20
C ASN A 322 16.42 -19.35 4.99
N THR A 323 16.55 -19.23 6.30
CA THR A 323 15.55 -18.53 7.15
C THR A 323 15.31 -17.09 6.70
N PHE A 324 16.35 -16.37 6.28
CA PHE A 324 16.28 -14.97 5.84
C PHE A 324 15.41 -14.80 4.58
N THR A 325 15.67 -15.59 3.54
CA THR A 325 14.88 -15.47 2.30
C THR A 325 13.54 -16.18 2.41
N TRP A 326 13.44 -17.23 3.23
CA TRP A 326 12.23 -18.05 3.36
C TRP A 326 11.02 -17.21 3.77
N VAL A 327 11.15 -16.34 4.77
CA VAL A 327 10.00 -15.57 5.28
C VAL A 327 9.40 -14.68 4.20
N THR A 328 10.23 -13.84 3.55
CA THR A 328 9.73 -12.93 2.52
C THR A 328 9.18 -13.68 1.31
N ASN A 329 9.81 -14.79 0.92
CA ASN A 329 9.37 -15.56 -0.25
C ASN A 329 8.00 -16.22 -0.05
N HIS A 330 7.61 -16.55 1.19
CA HIS A 330 6.30 -17.14 1.49
C HIS A 330 5.20 -16.08 1.73
N LEU A 331 5.59 -14.81 1.88
CA LEU A 331 4.68 -13.68 2.00
C LEU A 331 4.55 -12.88 0.70
N ALA A 332 5.42 -13.14 -0.27
CA ALA A 332 5.49 -12.38 -1.51
C ALA A 332 4.40 -12.76 -2.51
N ASP A 333 4.01 -11.75 -3.31
CA ASP A 333 3.24 -11.90 -4.53
C ASP A 333 4.08 -12.50 -5.68
N ALA A 334 3.49 -12.60 -6.88
CA ALA A 334 4.14 -13.14 -8.06
C ALA A 334 5.34 -12.31 -8.54
N ALA A 335 5.39 -11.02 -8.20
CA ALA A 335 6.49 -10.13 -8.53
C ALA A 335 7.60 -10.13 -7.45
N GLY A 336 7.43 -10.88 -6.35
CA GLY A 336 8.42 -10.99 -5.28
C GLY A 336 8.31 -9.89 -4.21
N TYR A 337 7.21 -9.12 -4.20
CA TYR A 337 6.98 -8.08 -3.19
C TYR A 337 6.05 -8.58 -2.09
N ALA A 338 6.31 -8.17 -0.84
CA ALA A 338 5.42 -8.46 0.29
C ALA A 338 5.06 -7.17 1.02
N ALA A 339 3.84 -7.07 1.54
CA ALA A 339 3.42 -5.92 2.32
C ALA A 339 4.16 -5.89 3.69
N PRO A 340 4.63 -4.71 4.15
CA PRO A 340 5.31 -4.58 5.44
C PRO A 340 4.41 -5.02 6.60
N ARG A 341 3.09 -4.80 6.51
CA ARG A 341 2.14 -5.32 7.50
C ARG A 341 2.19 -6.84 7.62
N SER A 342 2.11 -7.56 6.51
CA SER A 342 2.20 -9.04 6.51
C SER A 342 3.55 -9.52 7.07
N PHE A 343 4.63 -8.84 6.70
CA PHE A 343 5.96 -9.17 7.21
C PHE A 343 6.10 -8.96 8.73
N LEU A 344 5.65 -7.82 9.25
CA LEU A 344 5.72 -7.53 10.69
C LEU A 344 4.80 -8.44 11.50
N LEU A 345 3.61 -8.77 11.00
CA LEU A 345 2.72 -9.76 11.62
C LEU A 345 3.38 -11.15 11.67
N ALA A 346 4.08 -11.55 10.61
CA ALA A 346 4.80 -12.81 10.60
C ALA A 346 5.95 -12.82 11.62
N MET A 347 6.72 -11.74 11.71
CA MET A 347 7.82 -11.59 12.69
C MET A 347 7.31 -11.62 14.12
N ARG A 348 6.21 -10.89 14.40
CA ARG A 348 5.56 -10.89 15.70
C ARG A 348 5.02 -12.27 16.07
N GLY A 349 4.27 -12.88 15.15
CA GLY A 349 3.72 -14.21 15.33
C GLY A 349 4.82 -15.24 15.60
N ALA A 350 5.95 -15.13 14.90
CA ALA A 350 7.09 -16.01 15.10
C ALA A 350 7.67 -15.92 16.51
N ALA A 351 7.83 -14.71 17.04
CA ALA A 351 8.31 -14.52 18.42
C ALA A 351 7.32 -15.01 19.46
N GLN A 352 6.01 -14.81 19.25
CA GLN A 352 4.97 -15.26 20.16
C GLN A 352 4.88 -16.79 20.25
N SER A 353 5.15 -17.49 19.13
CA SER A 353 5.07 -18.95 19.04
C SER A 353 6.40 -19.65 19.26
N ALA A 354 7.51 -18.91 19.40
CA ALA A 354 8.83 -19.47 19.63
C ALA A 354 8.93 -20.15 21.01
N ARG A 355 9.42 -21.39 21.02
CA ARG A 355 9.63 -22.24 22.19
C ARG A 355 11.12 -22.52 22.47
N SER A 356 12.00 -22.23 21.52
CA SER A 356 13.44 -22.42 21.66
C SER A 356 14.02 -21.63 22.84
N THR A 357 15.06 -22.16 23.46
CA THR A 357 15.92 -21.47 24.43
C THR A 357 17.25 -21.02 23.82
N GLU A 358 17.43 -21.20 22.51
CA GLU A 358 18.66 -20.84 21.79
C GLU A 358 18.45 -19.63 20.87
N PHE A 359 17.36 -19.63 20.09
CA PHE A 359 17.09 -18.60 19.10
C PHE A 359 15.91 -17.70 19.50
N VAL A 360 15.98 -16.42 19.11
CA VAL A 360 14.90 -15.46 19.32
C VAL A 360 13.65 -15.87 18.56
N LEU A 361 13.83 -16.27 17.29
CA LEU A 361 12.79 -16.76 16.39
C LEU A 361 13.12 -18.19 15.96
N ASP A 362 12.50 -19.20 16.56
CA ASP A 362 12.74 -20.56 16.09
C ASP A 362 11.94 -20.90 14.82
N ARG A 363 12.34 -21.98 14.17
CA ARG A 363 11.72 -22.48 12.95
C ARG A 363 10.20 -22.64 13.08
N SER A 364 9.73 -23.27 14.16
CA SER A 364 8.30 -23.52 14.35
C SER A 364 7.50 -22.23 14.54
N GLY A 365 8.10 -21.25 15.23
CA GLY A 365 7.58 -19.91 15.34
C GLY A 365 7.48 -19.26 13.97
N ILE A 366 8.56 -19.27 13.18
CA ILE A 366 8.58 -18.68 11.83
C ILE A 366 7.50 -19.30 10.93
N GLU A 367 7.37 -20.63 10.91
CA GLU A 367 6.33 -21.33 10.13
C GLU A 367 4.92 -20.91 10.57
N ASP A 368 4.66 -20.81 11.88
CA ASP A 368 3.37 -20.38 12.41
C ASP A 368 3.07 -18.90 12.13
N GLY A 369 4.06 -18.01 12.33
CA GLY A 369 3.93 -16.59 12.09
C GLY A 369 3.63 -16.28 10.62
N VAL A 370 4.39 -16.88 9.70
CA VAL A 370 4.14 -16.74 8.25
C VAL A 370 2.77 -17.29 7.88
N ARG A 371 2.39 -18.48 8.37
CA ARG A 371 1.06 -19.04 8.09
C ARG A 371 -0.07 -18.10 8.53
N ARG A 372 0.01 -17.52 9.74
CA ARG A 372 -0.99 -16.58 10.26
C ARG A 372 -1.03 -15.31 9.41
N ALA A 373 0.12 -14.73 9.10
CA ALA A 373 0.20 -13.50 8.30
C ALA A 373 -0.28 -13.70 6.86
N SER A 374 0.08 -14.80 6.20
CA SER A 374 -0.40 -15.15 4.86
C SER A 374 -1.92 -15.32 4.84
N LYS A 375 -2.51 -15.94 5.88
CA LYS A 375 -3.97 -16.06 6.01
C LYS A 375 -4.63 -14.69 6.04
N VAL A 376 -4.19 -13.81 6.94
CA VAL A 376 -4.74 -12.43 7.04
C VAL A 376 -4.63 -11.71 5.70
N ARG A 377 -3.49 -11.83 5.01
CA ARG A 377 -3.27 -11.19 3.71
C ARG A 377 -4.19 -11.72 2.60
N VAL A 378 -4.43 -13.03 2.53
CA VAL A 378 -5.34 -13.60 1.54
C VAL A 378 -6.79 -13.24 1.86
N ASP A 379 -7.17 -13.20 3.14
CA ASP A 379 -8.51 -12.78 3.56
C ASP A 379 -8.73 -11.30 3.16
N GLU A 380 -7.76 -10.40 3.40
CA GLU A 380 -7.79 -9.00 2.94
C GLU A 380 -7.92 -8.86 1.42
N LEU A 381 -7.13 -9.62 0.66
CA LEU A 381 -7.23 -9.61 -0.81
C LEU A 381 -8.56 -10.16 -1.30
N SER A 382 -9.18 -11.09 -0.56
CA SER A 382 -10.51 -11.62 -0.90
C SER A 382 -11.62 -10.62 -0.59
N GLU A 383 -11.44 -9.70 0.36
CA GLU A 383 -12.35 -8.57 0.55
C GLU A 383 -12.27 -7.57 -0.61
N ASP A 384 -11.07 -7.37 -1.16
CA ASP A 384 -10.80 -6.43 -2.25
C ASP A 384 -11.15 -7.00 -3.62
N TYR A 385 -10.84 -8.27 -3.85
CA TYR A 385 -11.11 -9.03 -5.07
C TYR A 385 -11.98 -10.24 -4.74
N ARG A 386 -13.27 -10.02 -4.51
CA ARG A 386 -14.20 -11.05 -4.03
C ARG A 386 -14.32 -12.28 -4.94
N TRP A 387 -14.08 -12.08 -6.23
CA TRP A 387 -14.04 -13.17 -7.22
C TRP A 387 -12.76 -14.03 -7.14
N MET A 388 -11.67 -13.55 -6.51
CA MET A 388 -10.37 -14.23 -6.46
C MET A 388 -10.49 -15.61 -5.80
N GLY A 389 -11.26 -15.72 -4.72
CA GLY A 389 -11.47 -16.97 -4.00
C GLY A 389 -12.02 -18.06 -4.91
N THR A 390 -13.12 -17.75 -5.63
CA THR A 390 -13.74 -18.65 -6.62
C THR A 390 -12.75 -19.14 -7.67
N VAL A 391 -11.93 -18.23 -8.20
CA VAL A 391 -10.96 -18.54 -9.27
C VAL A 391 -9.84 -19.44 -8.77
N LEU A 392 -9.33 -19.19 -7.57
CA LEU A 392 -8.26 -20.00 -6.96
C LEU A 392 -8.77 -21.36 -6.49
N GLU A 393 -9.97 -21.43 -5.91
CA GLU A 393 -10.57 -22.69 -5.42
C GLU A 393 -10.82 -23.68 -6.55
N ALA A 394 -11.19 -23.21 -7.74
CA ALA A 394 -11.35 -24.06 -8.92
C ALA A 394 -10.06 -24.82 -9.29
N LEU A 395 -8.89 -24.30 -8.91
CA LEU A 395 -7.58 -24.89 -9.20
C LEU A 395 -7.11 -25.89 -8.14
N LYS A 396 -7.91 -26.12 -7.10
CA LYS A 396 -7.59 -27.06 -6.02
C LYS A 396 -7.09 -28.40 -6.54
N GLY A 397 -5.99 -28.88 -5.95
CA GLY A 397 -5.36 -30.15 -6.30
C GLY A 397 -4.48 -30.13 -7.55
N LEU A 398 -4.44 -29.03 -8.33
CA LEU A 398 -3.42 -28.86 -9.37
C LEU A 398 -2.02 -28.71 -8.78
N THR A 399 -1.01 -28.81 -9.63
CA THR A 399 0.39 -28.67 -9.25
C THR A 399 1.06 -27.58 -10.08
N VAL A 400 1.66 -26.58 -9.43
CA VAL A 400 2.45 -25.55 -10.11
C VAL A 400 3.87 -26.01 -10.44
N PRO A 401 4.44 -25.59 -11.59
CA PRO A 401 3.84 -24.69 -12.58
C PRO A 401 2.84 -25.43 -13.48
N ILE A 402 1.72 -24.76 -13.81
CA ILE A 402 0.57 -25.30 -14.55
C ILE A 402 0.67 -24.84 -16.01
N GLU A 403 0.42 -25.74 -16.97
CA GLU A 403 0.32 -25.34 -18.38
C GLU A 403 -0.96 -24.51 -18.62
N LYS A 404 -0.90 -23.45 -19.43
CA LYS A 404 -2.06 -22.57 -19.70
C LYS A 404 -3.29 -23.36 -20.17
N MET A 405 -3.11 -24.35 -21.04
CA MET A 405 -4.22 -25.20 -21.49
C MET A 405 -4.85 -25.97 -20.31
N GLN A 406 -4.03 -26.58 -19.45
CA GLN A 406 -4.51 -27.30 -18.27
C GLN A 406 -5.24 -26.37 -17.28
N LEU A 407 -4.75 -25.14 -17.11
CA LEU A 407 -5.38 -24.11 -16.28
C LEU A 407 -6.79 -23.78 -16.80
N ILE A 408 -6.90 -23.48 -18.10
CA ILE A 408 -8.18 -23.14 -18.74
C ILE A 408 -9.14 -24.33 -18.71
N SER A 409 -8.68 -25.54 -19.04
CA SER A 409 -9.49 -26.75 -18.96
C SER A 409 -10.02 -26.97 -17.55
N ARG A 410 -9.21 -26.72 -16.51
CA ARG A 410 -9.69 -26.85 -15.12
C ARG A 410 -10.79 -25.84 -14.79
N TRP A 411 -10.68 -24.59 -15.24
CA TRP A 411 -11.74 -23.61 -15.01
C TRP A 411 -13.03 -23.94 -15.78
N GLN A 412 -12.91 -24.50 -16.99
CA GLN A 412 -14.03 -25.02 -17.77
C GLN A 412 -14.72 -26.20 -17.06
N GLU A 413 -13.96 -27.19 -16.60
CA GLU A 413 -14.47 -28.35 -15.83
C GLU A 413 -15.23 -27.95 -14.56
N ARG A 414 -14.95 -26.76 -14.02
CA ARG A 414 -15.52 -26.24 -12.77
C ARG A 414 -16.56 -25.14 -13.00
N ASP A 415 -16.94 -24.88 -14.25
CA ASP A 415 -17.89 -23.82 -14.63
C ASP A 415 -17.56 -22.47 -13.98
N THR A 416 -16.26 -22.13 -13.94
CA THR A 416 -15.77 -20.97 -13.17
C THR A 416 -16.37 -19.66 -13.69
N LEU A 417 -16.50 -19.49 -15.01
CA LEU A 417 -17.14 -18.30 -15.59
C LEU A 417 -18.61 -18.19 -15.22
N ALA A 418 -19.35 -19.31 -15.19
CA ALA A 418 -20.75 -19.29 -14.78
C ALA A 418 -20.88 -18.88 -13.31
N THR A 419 -20.01 -19.41 -12.45
CA THR A 419 -19.98 -19.04 -11.02
C THR A 419 -19.62 -17.57 -10.84
N LEU A 420 -18.69 -17.04 -11.63
CA LEU A 420 -18.37 -15.61 -11.63
C LEU A 420 -19.53 -14.73 -12.10
N ARG A 421 -20.30 -15.17 -13.11
CA ARG A 421 -21.52 -14.47 -13.57
C ARG A 421 -22.58 -14.45 -12.45
N THR A 422 -22.85 -15.59 -11.82
CA THR A 422 -23.78 -15.68 -10.68
C THR A 422 -23.31 -14.83 -9.50
N LEU A 423 -22.00 -14.85 -9.18
CA LEU A 423 -21.43 -14.00 -8.15
C LEU A 423 -21.64 -12.52 -8.48
N ALA A 424 -21.41 -12.12 -9.72
CA ALA A 424 -21.63 -10.76 -10.17
C ALA A 424 -23.10 -10.34 -10.08
N GLU A 425 -24.04 -11.23 -10.41
CA GLU A 425 -25.49 -10.99 -10.30
C GLU A 425 -25.93 -10.86 -8.83
N HIS A 426 -25.44 -11.74 -7.96
CA HIS A 426 -25.76 -11.71 -6.52
C HIS A 426 -25.15 -10.47 -5.85
N GLU A 427 -23.88 -10.20 -6.11
CA GLU A 427 -23.18 -9.06 -5.53
C GLU A 427 -23.50 -7.73 -6.23
N ALA A 428 -24.22 -7.77 -7.36
CA ALA A 428 -24.86 -6.57 -7.89
C ALA A 428 -25.80 -5.92 -6.86
N GLN A 429 -26.25 -6.64 -5.83
CA GLN A 429 -27.03 -6.12 -4.71
C GLN A 429 -26.18 -5.54 -3.57
N ASP A 430 -24.97 -6.07 -3.33
CA ASP A 430 -24.01 -5.56 -2.34
C ASP A 430 -23.20 -4.36 -2.89
N HIS A 431 -23.27 -4.14 -4.21
CA HIS A 431 -22.84 -2.94 -4.93
C HIS A 431 -21.33 -2.57 -4.82
N ARG A 432 -20.50 -3.30 -4.06
CA ARG A 432 -19.02 -3.14 -4.00
C ARG A 432 -18.24 -4.10 -4.89
N PHE A 433 -18.91 -5.05 -5.53
CA PHE A 433 -18.26 -6.00 -6.41
C PHE A 433 -17.71 -5.34 -7.67
N ILE A 434 -16.45 -5.64 -7.97
CA ILE A 434 -15.80 -5.30 -9.24
C ILE A 434 -15.50 -6.61 -9.95
N PRO A 435 -16.15 -6.91 -11.08
CA PRO A 435 -15.83 -8.12 -11.82
C PRO A 435 -14.40 -8.05 -12.36
N PRO A 436 -13.75 -9.21 -12.57
CA PRO A 436 -12.45 -9.22 -13.22
C PRO A 436 -12.59 -8.62 -14.63
N GLU A 437 -11.70 -7.68 -14.93
CA GLU A 437 -11.80 -6.83 -16.12
C GLU A 437 -11.85 -7.65 -17.41
N GLY A 438 -12.79 -7.33 -18.29
CA GLY A 438 -12.90 -7.96 -19.60
C GLY A 438 -13.27 -9.45 -19.58
N VAL A 439 -13.62 -10.00 -18.43
CA VAL A 439 -14.04 -11.41 -18.28
C VAL A 439 -15.53 -11.57 -18.55
N LEU A 440 -16.37 -10.79 -17.87
CA LEU A 440 -17.83 -10.95 -17.98
C LEU A 440 -18.40 -10.38 -19.29
N ASP A 441 -17.74 -9.38 -19.87
CA ASP A 441 -18.14 -8.73 -21.14
C ASP A 441 -17.49 -9.38 -22.39
N ALA A 442 -16.76 -10.48 -22.20
CA ALA A 442 -16.08 -11.16 -23.29
C ALA A 442 -17.07 -11.75 -24.31
N ARG A 443 -16.73 -11.65 -25.60
CA ARG A 443 -17.57 -12.15 -26.70
C ARG A 443 -17.75 -13.66 -26.73
N ASN A 444 -16.83 -14.39 -26.12
CA ASN A 444 -16.87 -15.84 -25.97
C ASN A 444 -16.02 -16.27 -24.77
N ASP A 445 -16.19 -17.52 -24.34
CA ASP A 445 -15.53 -18.04 -23.15
C ASP A 445 -14.01 -18.16 -23.31
N GLU A 446 -13.50 -18.42 -24.52
CA GLU A 446 -12.04 -18.47 -24.76
C GLU A 446 -11.38 -17.12 -24.42
N LEU A 447 -11.96 -16.02 -24.91
CA LEU A 447 -11.50 -14.67 -24.59
C LEU A 447 -11.70 -14.38 -23.09
N ALA A 448 -12.80 -14.83 -22.49
CA ALA A 448 -13.05 -14.63 -21.05
C ALA A 448 -11.97 -15.28 -20.18
N TYR A 449 -11.56 -16.52 -20.48
CA TYR A 449 -10.49 -17.21 -19.75
C TYR A 449 -9.11 -16.58 -19.96
N ARG A 450 -8.84 -16.06 -21.17
CA ARG A 450 -7.62 -15.28 -21.44
C ARG A 450 -7.60 -14.00 -20.59
N SER A 451 -8.67 -13.21 -20.63
CA SER A 451 -8.82 -12.01 -19.79
C SER A 451 -8.67 -12.36 -18.30
N LEU A 452 -9.25 -13.47 -17.85
CA LEU A 452 -9.14 -13.90 -16.45
C LEU A 452 -7.69 -14.23 -16.08
N THR A 453 -6.95 -14.90 -16.97
CA THR A 453 -5.52 -15.18 -16.78
C THR A 453 -4.72 -13.87 -16.71
N ASP A 454 -4.99 -12.94 -17.63
CA ASP A 454 -4.29 -11.66 -17.70
C ASP A 454 -4.54 -10.80 -16.45
N VAL A 455 -5.77 -10.76 -15.94
CA VAL A 455 -6.11 -10.09 -14.68
C VAL A 455 -5.36 -10.73 -13.52
N MET A 456 -5.31 -12.06 -13.43
CA MET A 456 -4.59 -12.76 -12.35
C MET A 456 -3.08 -12.51 -12.39
N VAL A 457 -2.48 -12.38 -13.59
CA VAL A 457 -1.07 -12.02 -13.76
C VAL A 457 -0.84 -10.56 -13.38
N ARG A 458 -1.71 -9.65 -13.84
CA ARG A 458 -1.60 -8.22 -13.56
C ARG A 458 -1.73 -7.90 -12.07
N LEU A 459 -2.64 -8.56 -11.37
CA LEU A 459 -2.79 -8.50 -9.91
C LEU A 459 -1.67 -9.24 -9.15
N ARG A 460 -0.67 -9.79 -9.86
CA ARG A 460 0.47 -10.50 -9.30
C ARG A 460 0.07 -11.70 -8.43
N ILE A 461 -1.07 -12.30 -8.76
CA ILE A 461 -1.48 -13.58 -8.17
C ILE A 461 -0.81 -14.71 -8.93
N PHE A 462 -0.73 -14.58 -10.26
CA PHE A 462 -0.04 -15.50 -11.16
C PHE A 462 1.29 -14.93 -11.65
N LEU A 463 2.26 -15.82 -11.83
CA LEU A 463 3.51 -15.56 -12.52
C LEU A 463 3.55 -16.38 -13.81
N GLU A 464 3.61 -15.71 -14.94
CA GLU A 464 3.92 -16.37 -16.21
C GLU A 464 5.43 -16.62 -16.31
N LEU A 465 5.80 -17.87 -16.55
CA LEU A 465 7.19 -18.28 -16.76
C LEU A 465 7.59 -18.08 -18.22
N ALA A 466 8.90 -18.10 -18.48
CA ALA A 466 9.44 -17.94 -19.84
C ALA A 466 9.02 -19.05 -20.83
N ASP A 467 8.48 -20.16 -20.33
CA ASP A 467 7.93 -21.26 -21.12
C ASP A 467 6.39 -21.30 -21.10
N ASP A 468 5.76 -20.14 -20.90
CA ASP A 468 4.32 -19.89 -20.86
C ASP A 468 3.55 -20.59 -19.73
N ARG A 469 4.21 -21.38 -18.87
CA ARG A 469 3.54 -22.01 -17.72
C ARG A 469 3.25 -20.98 -16.64
N ILE A 470 2.16 -21.21 -15.91
CA ILE A 470 1.72 -20.37 -14.80
C ILE A 470 2.22 -20.94 -13.48
N ASN A 471 3.01 -20.16 -12.75
CA ASN A 471 3.35 -20.43 -11.37
C ASN A 471 2.49 -19.57 -10.43
N ILE A 472 2.18 -20.10 -9.26
CA ILE A 472 1.40 -19.40 -8.23
C ILE A 472 2.25 -19.34 -6.95
N PRO A 473 2.48 -18.14 -6.37
CA PRO A 473 3.24 -17.96 -5.14
C PRO A 473 2.68 -18.75 -3.96
N ASP A 474 3.57 -19.00 -2.99
CA ASP A 474 3.24 -19.70 -1.75
C ASP A 474 2.11 -19.00 -0.97
N LEU A 475 2.07 -17.67 -1.02
CA LEU A 475 1.01 -16.83 -0.44
C LEU A 475 -0.40 -17.30 -0.83
N PHE A 476 -0.62 -17.60 -2.11
CA PHE A 476 -1.93 -17.96 -2.65
C PHE A 476 -2.14 -19.47 -2.72
N ARG A 477 -1.15 -20.21 -3.23
CA ARG A 477 -1.29 -21.64 -3.54
C ARG A 477 -1.60 -22.48 -2.30
N LEU A 478 -1.03 -22.12 -1.14
CA LEU A 478 -1.20 -22.87 0.10
C LEU A 478 -2.62 -22.76 0.63
N ARG A 479 -3.26 -21.59 0.45
CA ARG A 479 -4.64 -21.36 0.88
C ARG A 479 -5.64 -22.06 -0.05
N ALA A 480 -5.32 -22.14 -1.33
CA ALA A 480 -6.13 -22.77 -2.37
C ALA A 480 -5.88 -24.29 -2.54
N ASP A 481 -5.10 -24.91 -1.66
CA ASP A 481 -4.72 -26.33 -1.75
C ASP A 481 -4.09 -26.72 -3.12
N ILE A 482 -3.31 -25.81 -3.69
CA ILE A 482 -2.55 -26.01 -4.93
C ILE A 482 -1.15 -26.49 -4.58
N LYS A 483 -0.78 -27.65 -5.14
CA LYS A 483 0.48 -28.34 -4.87
C LYS A 483 1.62 -27.71 -5.65
N ARG A 484 2.86 -28.00 -5.24
CA ARG A 484 4.08 -27.59 -5.96
C ARG A 484 4.85 -28.81 -6.40
N ARG A 485 5.31 -28.84 -7.66
CA ARG A 485 6.13 -29.95 -8.17
C ARG A 485 7.47 -29.95 -7.40
N GLY A 486 7.86 -31.12 -6.88
CA GLY A 486 9.10 -31.27 -6.11
C GLY A 486 10.33 -30.87 -6.92
N GLY A 487 11.33 -30.26 -6.26
CA GLY A 487 12.62 -29.90 -6.87
C GLY A 487 12.75 -28.45 -7.38
N MET A 488 11.67 -27.66 -7.41
CA MET A 488 11.77 -26.23 -7.75
C MET A 488 12.06 -25.37 -6.52
N LYS A 489 13.15 -24.59 -6.57
CA LYS A 489 13.44 -23.57 -5.56
C LYS A 489 12.32 -22.51 -5.55
N PRO A 490 11.82 -22.06 -4.39
CA PRO A 490 11.15 -20.76 -4.28
C PRO A 490 12.05 -19.71 -4.93
N ARG A 491 11.52 -18.91 -5.86
CA ARG A 491 12.26 -17.73 -6.29
C ARG A 491 12.28 -16.77 -5.10
N GLY A 492 13.48 -16.43 -4.68
CA GLY A 492 13.81 -15.32 -3.81
C GLY A 492 14.75 -14.41 -4.54
#